data_AF-A0A534RMN7-F1
#
_entry.id   AF-A0A534RMN7-F1
#
_cell.length_a   1.000
_cell.length_b   1.000
_cell.length_c   1.000
_cell.angle_alpha   90.00
_cell.angle_beta   90.00
_cell.angle_gamma   90.00
#
_symmetry.space_group_name_H-M   'P 1'
#
loop_
_entity.id
_entity.type
_entity.pdbx_description
1 polymer ?
#
loop_
_entity_poly.entity_id
_entity_poly.type
_entity_poly.pdbx_seq_one_letter_code
_entity_poly.pdbx_strand_id
1 'polypeptide(L)' 'MRASIWNLTARDHELVAVGRRRGAAVKFCGSGGSVLGVMRDDAEYPALETAYRDAGCSILRPEVALG' A
#
# COMPACT_ATOMS: atom_id res chain seq x y z
N MET A 1 1.71 -9.58 -14.27
CA MET A 1 0.98 -9.10 -15.47
C MET A 1 1.06 -7.58 -15.65
N ARG A 2 0.73 -6.71 -14.67
CA ARG A 2 0.84 -5.24 -14.87
C ARG A 2 2.26 -4.65 -14.83
N ALA A 3 3.20 -5.26 -14.08
CA ALA A 3 4.62 -4.86 -14.07
C ALA A 3 5.32 -5.01 -15.44
N SER A 4 4.71 -5.73 -16.38
CA SER A 4 5.25 -5.97 -17.73
C SER A 4 4.74 -4.93 -18.75
N ILE A 5 3.77 -4.08 -18.37
CA ILE A 5 3.11 -3.10 -19.25
C ILE A 5 3.48 -1.66 -18.84
N TRP A 6 3.84 -1.45 -17.57
CA TRP A 6 4.23 -0.15 -17.01
C TRP A 6 5.60 -0.25 -16.35
N ASN A 7 6.44 0.78 -16.55
CA ASN A 7 7.76 0.85 -15.93
C ASN A 7 7.62 1.21 -14.45
N LEU A 8 7.47 0.20 -13.60
CA LEU A 8 7.45 0.37 -12.15
C LEU A 8 8.83 0.84 -11.70
N THR A 9 8.86 1.93 -10.95
CA THR A 9 10.08 2.46 -10.37
C THR A 9 10.48 1.64 -9.13
N ALA A 10 11.72 1.79 -8.67
CA ALA A 10 12.15 1.21 -7.38
C ALA A 10 11.25 1.67 -6.23
N ARG A 11 10.75 2.91 -6.31
CA ARG A 11 9.81 3.50 -5.35
C ARG A 11 8.46 2.78 -5.33
N ASP A 12 7.94 2.40 -6.49
CA ASP A 12 6.72 1.60 -6.58
C ASP A 12 6.89 0.23 -5.91
N HIS A 13 8.02 -0.44 -6.18
CA HIS A 13 8.32 -1.70 -5.51
C HIS A 13 8.44 -1.55 -3.99
N GLU A 14 9.01 -0.44 -3.52
CA GLU A 14 9.12 -0.13 -2.10
C GLU A 14 7.75 0.05 -1.44
N LEU A 15 6.81 0.75 -2.08
CA LEU A 15 5.43 0.91 -1.58
C LEU A 15 4.77 -0.44 -1.28
N VAL A 16 4.90 -1.40 -2.19
CA VAL A 16 4.35 -2.74 -2.01
C VAL A 16 5.07 -3.49 -0.88
N ALA A 17 6.40 -3.35 -0.82
CA ALA A 17 7.22 -4.04 0.17
C ALA A 17 6.91 -3.56 1.60
N VAL A 18 6.71 -2.25 1.81
CA VAL A 18 6.37 -1.66 3.11
C VAL A 18 5.11 -2.30 3.68
N GLY A 19 4.01 -2.32 2.93
CA GLY A 19 2.75 -2.89 3.43
C GLY A 19 2.80 -4.41 3.60
N ARG A 20 3.47 -5.15 2.70
CA ARG A 20 3.61 -6.61 2.83
C ARG A 20 4.42 -7.04 4.05
N ARG A 21 5.47 -6.29 4.42
CA ARG A 21 6.24 -6.54 5.65
C ARG A 21 5.42 -6.40 6.93
N ARG A 22 4.30 -5.67 6.86
CA ARG A 22 3.35 -5.48 7.97
C ARG A 22 2.12 -6.41 7.87
N GLY A 23 2.16 -7.41 6.99
CA GLY A 23 1.07 -8.40 6.86
C GLY A 23 -0.12 -7.94 6.02
N ALA A 24 -0.08 -6.76 5.41
CA ALA A 24 -1.14 -6.31 4.50
C ALA A 24 -1.03 -7.00 3.14
N ALA A 25 -2.19 -7.35 2.56
CA ALA A 25 -2.30 -7.75 1.17
C ALA A 25 -2.30 -6.49 0.29
N VAL A 26 -1.20 -6.25 -0.43
CA VAL A 26 -0.98 -4.99 -1.17
C VAL A 26 -0.95 -5.20 -2.68
N LYS A 27 -1.61 -4.29 -3.40
CA LYS A 27 -1.65 -4.22 -4.86
C LYS A 27 -1.40 -2.80 -5.37
N PHE A 28 -0.74 -2.69 -6.52
CA PHE A 28 -0.59 -1.41 -7.24
C PHE A 28 -1.92 -0.84 -7.72
N CYS A 29 -2.08 0.46 -7.53
CA CYS A 29 -3.17 1.23 -8.12
C CYS A 29 -2.75 1.73 -9.50
N GLY A 30 -3.46 1.29 -10.55
CA GLY A 30 -3.38 1.87 -11.90
C GLY A 30 -1.95 1.98 -12.47
N SER A 31 -1.55 3.22 -12.76
CA SER A 31 -0.31 3.63 -13.44
C SER A 31 0.91 3.80 -12.52
N GLY A 32 0.81 3.48 -11.23
CA GLY A 32 1.89 3.64 -10.25
C GLY A 32 1.69 4.81 -9.29
N GLY A 33 2.64 5.01 -8.37
CA GLY A 33 2.63 6.09 -7.37
C GLY A 33 1.70 5.88 -6.18
N SER A 34 0.90 4.80 -6.17
CA SER A 34 0.06 4.44 -5.03
C SER A 34 -0.24 2.95 -4.99
N VAL A 35 -0.58 2.47 -3.80
CA VAL A 35 -0.97 1.08 -3.54
C VAL A 35 -2.24 1.04 -2.71
N LEU A 36 -3.05 0.00 -2.92
CA LEU A 36 -4.16 -0.35 -2.05
C LEU A 36 -3.73 -1.56 -1.21
N GLY A 37 -3.82 -1.41 0.10
CA GLY A 37 -3.60 -2.47 1.08
C GLY A 37 -4.89 -2.84 1.76
N VAL A 38 -5.12 -4.14 1.94
CA VAL A 38 -6.15 -4.66 2.85
C VAL A 38 -5.44 -5.39 3.97
N MET A 39 -5.90 -5.15 5.19
CA MET A 39 -5.37 -5.77 6.39
C MET A 39 -6.49 -6.48 7.13
N ARG A 40 -6.14 -7.57 7.80
CA ARG A 40 -7.12 -8.39 8.52
C ARG A 40 -7.45 -7.82 9.90
N ASP A 41 -6.45 -7.27 10.56
CA ASP A 41 -6.55 -6.76 11.92
C ASP A 41 -6.34 -5.26 11.93
N ASP A 42 -7.31 -4.53 12.46
CA ASP A 42 -7.25 -3.09 12.61
C ASP A 42 -6.22 -2.65 13.67
N ALA A 43 -5.89 -3.52 14.63
CA ALA A 43 -4.90 -3.23 15.67
C ALA A 43 -3.49 -2.97 15.09
N GLU A 44 -3.21 -3.51 13.91
CA GLU A 44 -1.93 -3.34 13.21
C GLU A 44 -1.87 -2.06 12.35
N TYR A 45 -2.98 -1.33 12.22
CA TYR A 45 -3.06 -0.10 11.42
C TYR A 45 -2.09 1.00 11.86
N PRO A 46 -1.95 1.33 13.15
CA PRO A 46 -1.00 2.36 13.58
C PRO A 46 0.45 2.06 13.18
N ALA A 47 0.86 0.78 13.24
CA ALA A 47 2.20 0.35 12.85
C ALA A 47 2.41 0.41 11.33
N LEU A 48 1.38 0.04 10.56
CA LEU A 48 1.37 0.18 9.10
C LEU A 48 1.45 1.66 8.69
N GLU A 49 0.65 2.51 9.31
CA GLU A 49 0.60 3.95 9.06
C GLU A 49 1.96 4.61 9.31
N THR A 50 2.58 4.29 10.46
CA THR A 50 3.92 4.77 10.80
C THR A 50 4.95 4.33 9.76
N ALA A 51 4.92 3.06 9.35
CA ALA A 51 5.86 2.53 8.36
C ALA A 51 5.77 3.23 6.99
N TYR A 52 4.56 3.62 6.55
CA TYR A 52 4.41 4.40 5.32
C TYR A 52 4.86 5.85 5.49
N ARG A 53 4.56 6.49 6.64
CA ARG A 53 5.03 7.85 6.93
C ARG A 53 6.56 7.93 6.98
N ASP A 54 7.21 6.97 7.64
CA ASP A 54 8.68 6.87 7.72
C ASP A 54 9.30 6.65 6.33
N ALA A 55 8.60 5.93 5.46
CA ALA A 55 8.99 5.78 4.06
C ALA A 55 8.73 7.04 3.22
N GLY A 56 8.21 8.14 3.79
CA GLY A 56 7.89 9.37 3.08
C GLY A 56 6.62 9.29 2.23
N CYS A 57 5.66 8.45 2.63
CA CYS A 57 4.40 8.25 1.93
C CYS A 57 3.21 8.74 2.76
N SER A 58 2.22 9.30 2.07
CA SER A 58 0.91 9.56 2.67
C SER A 58 0.05 8.30 2.60
N ILE A 59 -0.75 8.07 3.64
CA ILE A 59 -1.68 6.95 3.74
C ILE A 59 -3.05 7.46 4.16
N LEU A 60 -4.09 6.82 3.64
CA LEU A 60 -5.49 7.08 3.95
C LEU A 60 -6.17 5.77 4.36
N ARG A 61 -7.10 5.84 5.33
CA ARG A 61 -7.95 4.73 5.73
C ARG A 61 -9.38 5.01 5.27
N PRO A 62 -9.77 4.52 4.09
CA PRO A 62 -11.13 4.72 3.60
C PRO A 62 -12.07 3.73 4.28
N GLU A 63 -13.29 4.16 4.56
CA GLU A 63 -14.37 3.26 4.92
C GLU A 63 -15.10 2.81 3.64
N VAL A 64 -15.48 1.54 3.59
CA VAL A 64 -16.29 1.02 2.48
C VAL A 64 -17.72 1.51 2.67
N ALA A 65 -18.18 2.39 1.79
CA ALA A 65 -19.58 2.80 1.78
C ALA A 65 -20.46 1.61 1.38
N LEU A 66 -21.39 1.23 2.25
CA LEU A 66 -22.47 0.30 1.92
C LEU A 66 -23.64 1.14 1.35
N GLY A 67 -24.00 0.86 0.10
CA GLY A 67 -25.15 1.48 -0.57
C GLY A 67 -26.47 0.81 -0.23
#